data_AF-A0A1D2A871-F1
#
_entry.id   AF-A0A1D2A871-F1
#
_cell.length_a   1.000
_cell.length_b   1.000
_cell.length_c   1.000
_cell.angle_alpha   90.00
_cell.angle_beta   90.00
_cell.angle_gamma   90.00
#
_symmetry.space_group_name_H-M   'P 1'
#
loop_
_entity.id
_entity.type
_entity.pdbx_description
1 polymer ?
#
loop_
_entity_poly.entity_id
_entity_poly.type
_entity_poly.pdbx_seq_one_letter_code
_entity_poly.pdbx_strand_id
1 'polypeptide(L)'
;MPGEWAFMARASAWRGCLPSSTGPAVRVAGRDWGFPTRPHHGPGCCSSSTSQARHVASSTSMWQQDRVLADGAFVPTPSPPVASPLAPAHGRVPSFVPAAPPVAPAALQALEDFVAAHPGVLVVTGAGVSTESRIPDYRSPAGAYSTGFKPMTHQQFMGSAAARARYWARSFAGWYRYAGVRPNAAHEGLAALQRRGWLGGILTQNVDRLHHAAGSGDVLELHGTTHAVRCMGCGAVTPRVQTQARLAELNPEVDALARALAGAGEGYEDP
;
A
#
# COMPACT_ATOMS: atom_id res chain seq x y z
N MET A 1 -8.86 -13.16 -31.39
CA MET A 1 -9.42 -11.85 -31.02
C MET A 1 -8.81 -11.41 -29.69
N PRO A 2 -7.74 -10.59 -29.66
CA PRO A 2 -7.22 -10.01 -28.43
C PRO A 2 -7.18 -8.48 -28.56
N GLY A 3 -8.15 -7.76 -27.98
CA GLY A 3 -8.14 -6.30 -28.13
C GLY A 3 -9.30 -5.57 -27.49
N GLU A 4 -9.34 -5.45 -26.16
CA GLU A 4 -10.18 -4.46 -25.44
C GLU A 4 -9.51 -3.95 -24.16
N TRP A 5 -8.18 -3.74 -24.15
CA TRP A 5 -7.48 -3.03 -23.07
C TRP A 5 -6.94 -1.66 -23.50
N ALA A 6 -7.56 -1.05 -24.51
CA ALA A 6 -7.28 0.31 -24.94
C ALA A 6 -8.47 1.21 -24.56
N PHE A 7 -8.48 1.72 -23.33
CA PHE A 7 -9.26 2.92 -23.05
C PHE A 7 -8.42 4.01 -22.41
N MET A 8 -8.41 5.14 -23.11
CA MET A 8 -7.60 6.32 -22.89
C MET A 8 -8.08 7.07 -21.66
N ALA A 9 -7.47 6.79 -20.51
CA ALA A 9 -7.31 7.87 -19.54
C ALA A 9 -6.30 8.84 -20.17
N ARG A 10 -6.72 10.08 -20.47
CA ARG A 10 -5.86 11.09 -21.11
C ARG A 10 -4.49 11.06 -20.43
N ALA A 11 -3.45 10.66 -21.17
CA ALA A 11 -2.11 10.49 -20.62
C ALA A 11 -1.58 11.75 -19.91
N SER A 12 -2.17 12.93 -20.20
CA SER A 12 -1.92 14.19 -19.49
C SER A 12 -2.36 14.19 -18.02
N ALA A 13 -3.41 13.48 -17.63
CA ALA A 13 -3.88 13.43 -16.23
C ALA A 13 -2.98 12.54 -15.34
N TRP A 14 -2.21 11.63 -15.96
CA TRP A 14 -1.26 10.73 -15.28
C TRP A 14 0.20 11.19 -15.40
N ARG A 15 0.43 12.35 -16.03
CA ARG A 15 1.71 13.06 -15.96
C ARG A 15 1.81 13.70 -14.56
N GLY A 16 2.30 12.94 -13.59
CA GLY A 16 2.96 13.55 -12.44
C GLY A 16 4.03 14.52 -12.92
N CYS A 17 4.17 15.66 -12.24
CA CYS A 17 5.02 16.80 -12.61
C CYS A 17 6.36 16.36 -13.24
N LEU A 18 6.44 16.44 -14.57
CA LEU A 18 7.71 16.39 -15.29
C LEU A 18 8.13 17.84 -15.56
N PRO A 19 9.37 18.25 -15.25
CA PRO A 19 9.89 19.52 -15.71
C PRO A 19 9.99 19.50 -17.23
N SER A 20 9.56 20.59 -17.87
CA SER A 20 9.74 20.84 -19.30
C SER A 20 11.23 20.93 -19.64
N SER A 21 11.76 19.96 -20.37
CA SER A 21 13.16 19.96 -20.80
C SER A 21 13.35 20.83 -22.05
N THR A 22 13.89 22.04 -21.87
CA THR A 22 14.69 22.72 -22.91
C THR A 22 15.96 23.25 -22.26
N GLY A 23 17.11 22.67 -22.61
CA GLY A 23 18.44 23.05 -22.13
C GLY A 23 19.51 22.16 -22.79
N PRO A 24 20.65 22.72 -23.23
CA PRO A 24 21.51 22.08 -24.23
C PRO A 24 22.38 20.97 -23.64
N ALA A 25 22.78 20.05 -24.53
CA ALA A 25 23.65 18.92 -24.23
C ALA A 25 25.07 19.38 -23.86
N VAL A 26 25.64 18.77 -22.81
CA VAL A 26 27.07 18.80 -22.54
C VAL A 26 27.52 17.36 -22.28
N ARG A 27 28.49 16.88 -23.08
CA ARG A 27 29.35 15.75 -22.71
C ARG A 27 30.59 16.31 -22.03
N VAL A 28 31.17 15.57 -21.08
CA VAL A 28 32.62 15.24 -21.00
C VAL A 28 32.88 14.31 -19.80
N ALA A 29 33.94 13.51 -19.95
CA ALA A 29 34.36 12.33 -19.21
C ALA A 29 35.21 12.59 -17.95
N GLY A 30 35.32 11.55 -17.11
CA GLY A 30 36.38 11.40 -16.10
C GLY A 30 35.92 11.72 -14.67
N ARG A 31 36.12 10.77 -13.75
CA ARG A 31 35.54 10.75 -12.40
C ARG A 31 36.19 11.80 -11.48
N ASP A 32 35.38 12.34 -10.57
CA ASP A 32 35.80 12.55 -9.17
C ASP A 32 34.59 12.45 -8.22
N TRP A 33 34.84 11.82 -7.06
CA TRP A 33 33.89 11.57 -6.00
C TRP A 33 33.84 12.77 -5.04
N GLY A 34 32.72 13.50 -5.03
CA GLY A 34 32.44 14.55 -4.06
C GLY A 34 30.93 14.69 -3.87
N PHE A 35 30.46 14.65 -2.63
CA PHE A 35 29.05 14.89 -2.29
C PHE A 35 28.66 16.33 -2.68
N PRO A 36 27.67 16.56 -3.55
CA PRO A 36 27.22 17.91 -3.82
C PRO A 36 26.31 18.38 -2.67
N THR A 37 26.70 19.49 -2.04
CA THR A 37 25.84 20.34 -1.24
C THR A 37 24.60 20.74 -2.04
N ARG A 38 23.41 20.68 -1.41
CA ARG A 38 22.11 20.98 -2.03
C ARG A 38 22.11 22.36 -2.71
N PRO A 39 21.69 22.49 -3.97
CA PRO A 39 21.31 23.78 -4.51
C PRO A 39 20.01 24.25 -3.86
N HIS A 40 19.97 25.51 -3.44
CA HIS A 40 18.74 26.19 -3.04
C HIS A 40 17.77 26.25 -4.23
N HIS A 41 16.64 25.55 -4.13
CA HIS A 41 15.52 25.72 -5.05
C HIS A 41 14.55 26.77 -4.48
N GLY A 42 14.38 27.87 -5.22
CA GLY A 42 13.35 28.88 -4.95
C GLY A 42 11.92 28.33 -5.09
N PRO A 43 10.92 29.02 -4.52
CA PRO A 43 9.55 28.53 -4.45
C PRO A 43 8.85 28.76 -5.80
N GLY A 44 8.81 27.73 -6.65
CA GLY A 44 8.23 27.90 -8.00
C GLY A 44 7.36 26.77 -8.55
N CYS A 45 7.38 25.55 -8.00
CA CYS A 45 6.74 24.41 -8.69
C CYS A 45 5.40 23.93 -8.14
N CYS A 46 4.99 24.34 -6.94
CA CYS A 46 3.71 23.95 -6.35
C CYS A 46 3.11 25.15 -5.62
N SER A 47 2.37 26.01 -6.31
CA SER A 47 1.46 26.93 -5.63
C SER A 47 0.41 26.08 -4.90
N SER A 48 0.41 26.12 -3.58
CA SER A 48 -0.65 25.58 -2.74
C SER A 48 -1.95 26.32 -3.03
N SER A 49 -2.77 25.80 -3.93
CA SER A 49 -4.17 26.19 -3.99
C SER A 49 -4.87 25.54 -2.79
N THR A 50 -5.11 26.31 -1.74
CA THR A 50 -5.95 25.90 -0.62
C THR A 50 -7.40 25.88 -1.11
N SER A 51 -7.77 24.81 -1.80
CA SER A 51 -9.17 24.48 -2.04
C SER A 51 -9.76 24.03 -0.71
N GLN A 52 -10.60 24.86 -0.10
CA GLN A 52 -11.44 24.44 1.02
C GLN A 52 -12.40 23.36 0.50
N ALA A 53 -12.05 22.10 0.74
CA ALA A 53 -12.95 20.98 0.54
C ALA A 53 -14.14 21.17 1.51
N ARG A 54 -15.32 21.46 0.97
CA ARG A 54 -16.56 21.51 1.73
C ARG A 54 -16.78 20.14 2.37
N HIS A 55 -16.98 20.11 3.68
CA HIS A 55 -17.32 18.91 4.43
C HIS A 55 -18.64 18.33 3.94
N VAL A 56 -18.56 17.21 3.22
CA VAL A 56 -19.67 16.27 3.09
C VAL A 56 -19.45 15.20 4.16
N ALA A 57 -20.27 15.24 5.20
CA ALA A 57 -20.28 14.21 6.24
C ALA A 57 -20.89 12.93 5.66
N SER A 58 -20.05 11.98 5.26
CA SER A 58 -20.47 10.61 4.97
C SER A 58 -19.39 9.64 5.47
N SER A 59 -19.73 8.82 6.47
CA SER A 59 -19.07 7.54 6.83
C SER A 59 -17.56 7.50 6.56
N THR A 60 -16.77 8.04 7.50
CA THR A 60 -15.33 8.23 7.32
C THR A 60 -14.61 6.87 7.42
N SER A 61 -14.02 6.40 6.33
CA SER A 61 -13.23 5.17 6.32
C SER A 61 -12.02 5.30 7.26
N MET A 62 -11.63 4.18 7.90
CA MET A 62 -10.57 4.08 8.92
C MET A 62 -9.22 4.73 8.54
N TRP A 63 -8.97 4.96 7.25
CA TRP A 63 -7.71 5.48 6.70
C TRP A 63 -7.80 6.93 6.20
N GLN A 64 -8.94 7.59 6.39
CA GLN A 64 -9.19 8.93 5.83
C GLN A 64 -8.56 10.07 6.64
N GLN A 65 -7.93 9.83 7.79
CA GLN A 65 -7.28 10.89 8.58
C GLN A 65 -5.75 10.80 8.59
N ASP A 66 -5.17 9.97 7.73
CA ASP A 66 -3.73 9.82 7.60
C ASP A 66 -3.07 11.16 7.24
N ARG A 67 -2.01 11.52 7.97
CA ARG A 67 -1.30 12.80 7.79
C ARG A 67 0.16 12.56 7.45
N VAL A 68 0.76 13.51 6.74
CA VAL A 68 2.21 13.62 6.60
C VAL A 68 2.64 14.85 7.41
N LEU A 69 3.55 14.66 8.36
CA LEU A 69 4.16 15.70 9.17
C LEU A 69 5.09 16.57 8.31
N ALA A 70 5.48 17.73 8.84
CA ALA A 70 6.30 18.71 8.13
C ALA A 70 7.69 18.19 7.73
N ASP A 71 8.21 17.18 8.44
CA ASP A 71 9.47 16.47 8.14
C ASP A 71 9.31 15.35 7.11
N GLY A 72 8.08 15.13 6.61
CA GLY A 72 7.74 14.05 5.68
C GLY A 72 7.38 12.73 6.38
N ALA A 73 7.37 12.67 7.71
CA ALA A 73 6.96 11.48 8.45
C ALA A 73 5.45 11.26 8.31
N PHE A 74 5.04 10.07 7.90
CA PHE A 74 3.63 9.73 7.75
C PHE A 74 3.06 9.21 9.08
N VAL A 75 2.00 9.84 9.57
CA VAL A 75 1.25 9.48 10.77
C VAL A 75 -0.08 8.85 10.34
N PRO A 76 -0.22 7.52 10.49
CA PRO A 76 -1.49 6.86 10.23
C PRO A 76 -2.51 7.26 11.29
N THR A 77 -3.79 7.23 10.92
CA THR A 77 -4.88 7.34 11.88
C THR A 77 -4.89 6.10 12.77
N PRO A 78 -5.05 6.22 14.11
CA PRO A 78 -5.35 5.05 14.94
C PRO A 78 -6.65 4.40 14.48
N SER A 79 -6.68 3.07 14.37
CA SER A 79 -7.92 2.33 14.15
C SER A 79 -8.93 2.66 15.27
N PRO A 80 -10.21 2.95 14.98
CA PRO A 80 -11.23 2.95 16.02
C PRO A 80 -11.31 1.55 16.65
N PRO A 81 -11.73 1.43 17.92
CA PRO A 81 -11.93 0.14 18.56
C PRO A 81 -12.90 -0.72 17.73
N VAL A 82 -12.64 -2.03 17.74
CA VAL A 82 -13.35 -3.07 16.98
C VAL A 82 -14.86 -2.85 17.04
N ALA A 83 -15.46 -2.38 15.96
CA ALA A 83 -16.88 -2.62 15.72
C ALA A 83 -17.02 -4.09 15.31
N SER A 84 -18.01 -4.79 15.87
CA SER A 84 -18.32 -6.19 15.56
C SER A 84 -18.17 -6.49 14.06
N PRO A 85 -17.64 -7.67 13.69
CA PRO A 85 -17.50 -8.03 12.30
C PRO A 85 -18.86 -7.88 11.62
N LEU A 86 -18.90 -7.06 10.56
CA LEU A 86 -20.00 -7.12 9.60
C LEU A 86 -20.09 -8.60 9.18
N ALA A 87 -21.28 -9.17 9.32
CA ALA A 87 -21.55 -10.55 8.93
C ALA A 87 -20.99 -10.80 7.52
N PRO A 88 -20.38 -11.98 7.25
CA PRO A 88 -19.85 -12.25 5.94
C PRO A 88 -20.99 -12.17 4.93
N ALA A 89 -20.86 -11.28 3.95
CA ALA A 89 -21.72 -11.29 2.78
C ALA A 89 -21.64 -12.68 2.13
N HIS A 90 -22.80 -13.26 1.83
CA HIS A 90 -22.93 -14.59 1.28
C HIS A 90 -22.39 -14.64 -0.16
N GLY A 91 -21.09 -14.94 -0.28
CA GLY A 91 -20.39 -15.26 -1.52
C GLY A 91 -19.09 -15.98 -1.19
N ARG A 92 -18.76 -17.05 -1.90
CA ARG A 92 -17.54 -17.85 -1.64
C ARG A 92 -16.32 -17.09 -2.15
N VAL A 93 -15.83 -16.13 -1.37
CA VAL A 93 -14.55 -15.47 -1.65
C VAL A 93 -13.45 -16.54 -1.64
N PRO A 94 -12.59 -16.64 -2.67
CA PRO A 94 -11.47 -17.56 -2.66
C PRO A 94 -10.64 -17.37 -1.39
N SER A 95 -10.41 -18.45 -0.65
CA SER A 95 -9.50 -18.41 0.50
C SER A 95 -8.08 -18.22 -0.01
N PHE A 96 -7.48 -17.08 0.30
CA PHE A 96 -6.04 -16.87 0.08
C PHE A 96 -5.18 -17.59 1.13
N VAL A 97 -5.81 -18.13 2.17
CA VAL A 97 -5.13 -18.91 3.21
C VAL A 97 -4.71 -20.25 2.62
N PRO A 98 -3.41 -20.54 2.54
CA PRO A 98 -2.93 -21.82 2.05
C PRO A 98 -3.38 -22.95 2.98
N ALA A 99 -3.69 -24.12 2.42
CA ALA A 99 -3.96 -25.29 3.23
C ALA A 99 -2.71 -25.65 4.06
N ALA A 100 -2.88 -25.83 5.37
CA ALA A 100 -1.84 -26.24 6.29
C ALA A 100 -2.40 -27.32 7.23
N PRO A 101 -1.58 -28.32 7.62
CA PRO A 101 -1.97 -29.25 8.67
C PRO A 101 -2.13 -28.52 10.01
N PRO A 102 -2.90 -29.06 10.97
CA PRO A 102 -2.96 -28.52 12.32
C PRO A 102 -1.56 -28.40 12.94
N VAL A 103 -1.33 -27.33 13.70
CA VAL A 103 -0.07 -27.13 14.41
C VAL A 103 0.09 -28.24 15.47
N ALA A 104 1.21 -28.96 15.44
CA ALA A 104 1.49 -29.99 16.42
C ALA A 104 1.70 -29.37 17.81
N PRO A 105 1.12 -29.91 18.90
CA PRO A 105 1.28 -29.35 20.25
C PRO A 105 2.75 -29.17 20.67
N ALA A 106 3.62 -30.11 20.31
CA ALA A 106 5.05 -30.03 20.59
C ALA A 106 5.75 -28.85 19.90
N ALA A 107 5.31 -28.47 18.68
CA ALA A 107 5.85 -27.32 17.98
C ALA A 107 5.41 -25.99 18.62
N LEU A 108 4.17 -25.94 19.11
CA LEU A 108 3.68 -24.79 19.86
C LEU A 108 4.45 -24.64 21.18
N GLN A 109 4.62 -25.73 21.94
CA GLN A 109 5.40 -25.71 23.17
C GLN A 109 6.85 -25.24 22.93
N ALA A 110 7.50 -25.74 21.88
CA ALA A 110 8.87 -25.32 21.54
C ALA A 110 8.95 -23.82 21.19
N LEU A 111 7.93 -23.26 20.55
CA LEU A 111 7.85 -21.82 20.26
C LEU A 111 7.63 -21.01 21.55
N GLU A 112 6.75 -21.47 22.43
CA GLU A 112 6.50 -20.84 23.73
C GLU A 112 7.78 -20.82 24.58
N ASP A 113 8.48 -21.96 24.69
CA ASP A 113 9.74 -22.09 25.41
C ASP A 113 10.81 -21.16 24.82
N PHE A 114 10.89 -21.07 23.49
CA PHE A 114 11.81 -20.17 22.81
C PHE A 114 11.53 -18.71 23.13
N VAL A 115 10.27 -18.26 23.02
CA VAL A 115 9.90 -16.87 23.31
C VAL A 115 10.10 -16.55 24.79
N ALA A 116 9.82 -17.52 25.68
CA ALA A 116 10.01 -17.36 27.12
C ALA A 116 11.49 -17.19 27.49
N ALA A 117 12.39 -17.93 26.85
CA ALA A 117 13.83 -17.90 27.12
C ALA A 117 14.54 -16.68 26.50
N HIS A 118 13.93 -16.02 25.50
CA HIS A 118 14.57 -14.95 24.72
C HIS A 118 13.71 -13.67 24.72
N PRO A 119 13.75 -12.84 25.78
CA PRO A 119 13.01 -11.58 25.79
C PRO A 119 13.49 -10.66 24.65
N GLY A 120 12.55 -10.00 23.98
CA GLY A 120 12.85 -9.06 22.90
C GLY A 120 13.03 -9.71 21.52
N VAL A 121 12.35 -10.82 21.24
CA VAL A 121 12.39 -11.48 19.93
C VAL A 121 12.01 -10.49 18.82
N LEU A 122 12.83 -10.41 17.76
CA LEU A 122 12.49 -9.72 16.52
C LEU A 122 11.63 -10.64 15.66
N VAL A 123 10.43 -10.18 15.27
CA VAL A 123 9.55 -10.93 14.37
C VAL A 123 9.71 -10.43 12.95
N VAL A 124 9.90 -11.34 11.99
CA VAL A 124 9.95 -11.01 10.56
C VAL A 124 8.69 -11.54 9.87
N THR A 125 7.91 -10.65 9.23
CA THR A 125 6.68 -11.05 8.54
C THR A 125 6.73 -10.79 7.04
N GLY A 126 5.96 -11.57 6.29
CA GLY A 126 5.71 -11.39 4.85
C GLY A 126 4.23 -11.57 4.51
N ALA A 127 3.91 -11.62 3.22
CA ALA A 127 2.52 -11.51 2.75
C ALA A 127 1.59 -12.61 3.28
N GLY A 128 2.13 -13.78 3.66
CA GLY A 128 1.40 -14.88 4.26
C GLY A 128 0.58 -14.48 5.50
N VAL A 129 1.11 -13.57 6.34
CA VAL A 129 0.41 -13.11 7.56
C VAL A 129 -0.89 -12.35 7.26
N SER A 130 -1.02 -11.79 6.06
CA SER A 130 -2.18 -10.98 5.63
C SER A 130 -3.19 -11.79 4.81
N THR A 131 -2.96 -13.08 4.56
CA THR A 131 -3.87 -13.94 3.78
C THR A 131 -5.24 -14.09 4.40
N GLU A 132 -5.31 -14.29 5.72
CA GLU A 132 -6.57 -14.31 6.48
C GLU A 132 -7.27 -12.94 6.51
N SER A 133 -6.55 -11.86 6.19
CA SER A 133 -7.12 -10.52 5.99
C SER A 133 -7.65 -10.30 4.57
N ARG A 134 -7.77 -11.38 3.77
CA ARG A 134 -8.20 -11.37 2.36
C ARG A 134 -7.26 -10.61 1.42
N ILE A 135 -5.97 -10.55 1.76
CA ILE A 135 -4.91 -10.05 0.87
C ILE A 135 -4.15 -11.27 0.33
N PRO A 136 -4.12 -11.52 -0.99
CA PRO A 136 -3.35 -12.64 -1.53
C PRO A 136 -1.87 -12.49 -1.21
N ASP A 137 -1.22 -13.59 -0.89
CA ASP A 137 0.24 -13.63 -0.92
C ASP A 137 0.75 -13.66 -2.38
N TYR A 138 2.05 -13.80 -2.56
CA TYR A 138 2.63 -13.87 -3.91
C TYR A 138 2.77 -15.29 -4.45
N ARG A 139 3.07 -16.27 -3.58
CA ARG A 139 3.71 -17.53 -3.99
C ARG A 139 2.94 -18.78 -3.62
N SER A 140 1.92 -18.69 -2.77
CA SER A 140 1.08 -19.84 -2.47
C SER A 140 0.26 -20.26 -3.69
N PRO A 141 -0.39 -21.43 -3.69
CA PRO A 141 -1.19 -21.89 -4.83
C PRO A 141 -2.26 -20.89 -5.30
N ALA A 142 -2.89 -20.17 -4.36
CA ALA A 142 -3.84 -19.09 -4.63
C ALA A 142 -3.20 -17.68 -4.62
N GLY A 143 -1.86 -17.61 -4.60
CA GLY A 143 -1.09 -16.36 -4.57
C GLY A 143 -1.04 -15.67 -5.92
N ALA A 144 -0.72 -14.38 -5.94
CA ALA A 144 -0.79 -13.55 -7.13
C ALA A 144 -0.01 -14.12 -8.34
N TYR A 145 1.13 -14.78 -8.14
CA TYR A 145 1.92 -15.30 -9.26
C TYR A 145 1.27 -16.50 -9.96
N SER A 146 0.33 -17.21 -9.32
CA SER A 146 -0.39 -18.31 -9.99
C SER A 146 -1.35 -17.82 -11.06
N THR A 147 -1.79 -16.56 -11.00
CA THR A 147 -2.63 -15.91 -12.03
C THR A 147 -1.80 -15.31 -13.17
N GLY A 148 -0.49 -15.55 -13.22
CA GLY A 148 0.41 -14.93 -14.18
C GLY A 148 0.74 -13.46 -13.89
N PHE A 149 0.38 -12.94 -12.72
CA PHE A 149 0.73 -11.58 -12.32
C PHE A 149 2.26 -11.41 -12.31
N LYS A 150 2.73 -10.33 -12.96
CA LYS A 150 4.14 -9.93 -12.95
C LYS A 150 4.27 -8.53 -12.33
N PRO A 151 5.05 -8.36 -11.25
CA PRO A 151 5.31 -7.05 -10.68
C PRO A 151 5.97 -6.12 -11.71
N MET A 152 5.58 -4.85 -11.67
CA MET A 152 6.28 -3.81 -12.43
C MET A 152 7.60 -3.49 -11.75
N THR A 153 8.70 -3.47 -12.52
CA THR A 153 10.00 -3.07 -11.96
C THR A 153 10.10 -1.55 -11.83
N HIS A 154 10.98 -1.08 -10.95
CA HIS A 154 11.26 0.36 -10.81
C HIS A 154 11.72 0.98 -12.14
N GLN A 155 12.56 0.29 -12.90
CA GLN A 155 13.05 0.75 -14.21
C GLN A 155 11.91 0.90 -15.21
N GLN A 156 10.96 -0.05 -15.25
CA GLN A 156 9.77 0.06 -16.10
C GLN A 156 8.90 1.26 -15.71
N PHE A 157 8.68 1.46 -14.40
CA PHE A 157 7.91 2.58 -13.89
C PHE A 157 8.57 3.93 -14.22
N MET A 158 9.87 4.06 -14.01
CA MET A 158 10.58 5.32 -14.28
C MET A 158 10.76 5.58 -15.78
N GLY A 159 10.98 4.53 -16.58
CA GLY A 159 11.28 4.63 -18.00
C GLY A 159 10.10 4.91 -18.92
N SER A 160 8.84 4.81 -18.47
CA SER A 160 7.68 4.97 -19.36
C SER A 160 6.47 5.63 -18.70
N ALA A 161 5.99 6.72 -19.29
CA ALA A 161 4.74 7.37 -18.88
C ALA A 161 3.53 6.44 -19.00
N ALA A 162 3.48 5.62 -20.05
CA ALA A 162 2.42 4.62 -20.23
C ALA A 162 2.48 3.53 -19.15
N ALA A 163 3.69 3.10 -18.76
CA ALA A 163 3.84 2.16 -17.64
C ALA A 163 3.34 2.77 -16.33
N ARG A 164 3.67 4.03 -16.03
CA ARG A 164 3.12 4.73 -14.84
C ARG A 164 1.61 4.83 -14.87
N ALA A 165 1.02 5.21 -16.00
CA ALA A 165 -0.43 5.27 -16.16
C ALA A 165 -1.08 3.90 -15.89
N ARG A 166 -0.51 2.82 -16.44
CA ARG A 166 -0.98 1.44 -16.19
C ARG A 166 -0.85 1.03 -14.72
N TYR A 167 0.28 1.34 -14.08
CA TYR A 167 0.48 1.09 -12.65
C TYR A 167 -0.59 1.80 -11.83
N TRP A 168 -0.77 3.09 -12.06
CA TRP A 168 -1.68 3.91 -11.28
C TRP A 168 -3.14 3.59 -11.54
N ALA A 169 -3.54 3.24 -12.76
CA ALA A 169 -4.89 2.75 -13.04
C ALA A 169 -5.21 1.48 -12.23
N ARG A 170 -4.29 0.51 -12.19
CA ARG A 170 -4.44 -0.70 -11.36
C ARG A 170 -4.43 -0.39 -9.86
N SER A 171 -3.53 0.49 -9.41
CA SER A 171 -3.46 0.92 -8.00
C SER A 171 -4.73 1.65 -7.57
N PHE A 172 -5.31 2.47 -8.46
CA PHE A 172 -6.54 3.21 -8.23
C PHE A 172 -7.74 2.27 -8.08
N ALA A 173 -7.89 1.29 -8.97
CA ALA A 173 -8.93 0.27 -8.85
C ALA A 173 -8.73 -0.63 -7.61
N GLY A 174 -7.49 -1.06 -7.37
CA GLY A 174 -7.14 -1.89 -6.21
C GLY A 174 -7.39 -1.20 -4.86
N TRP A 175 -7.31 0.14 -4.81
CA TRP A 175 -7.59 0.90 -3.58
C TRP A 175 -8.96 0.58 -3.00
N TYR A 176 -10.01 0.51 -3.83
CA TYR A 176 -11.37 0.21 -3.34
C TYR A 176 -11.51 -1.19 -2.75
N ARG A 177 -10.68 -2.14 -3.18
CA ARG A 177 -10.67 -3.51 -2.64
C ARG A 177 -9.92 -3.61 -1.31
N TYR A 178 -8.79 -2.90 -1.20
CA TYR A 178 -7.85 -3.12 -0.08
C TYR A 178 -7.89 -2.04 1.00
N ALA A 179 -8.38 -0.83 0.71
CA ALA A 179 -8.49 0.23 1.72
C ALA A 179 -9.44 -0.14 2.86
N GLY A 180 -10.34 -1.11 2.70
CA GLY A 180 -11.23 -1.56 3.77
C GLY A 180 -10.64 -2.64 4.68
N VAL A 181 -9.50 -3.25 4.33
CA VAL A 181 -8.99 -4.44 5.01
C VAL A 181 -8.64 -4.14 6.46
N ARG A 182 -8.91 -5.12 7.33
CA ARG A 182 -8.66 -5.07 8.77
C ARG A 182 -7.57 -6.09 9.16
N PRO A 183 -6.85 -5.86 10.26
CA PRO A 183 -5.96 -6.87 10.82
C PRO A 183 -6.71 -8.17 11.14
N ASN A 184 -5.96 -9.27 11.25
CA ASN A 184 -6.46 -10.58 11.67
C ASN A 184 -5.81 -11.00 13.01
N ALA A 185 -6.17 -12.19 13.49
CA ALA A 185 -5.69 -12.74 14.76
C ALA A 185 -4.15 -12.79 14.86
N ALA A 186 -3.42 -13.02 13.77
CA ALA A 186 -1.96 -13.01 13.78
C ALA A 186 -1.40 -11.62 14.09
N HIS A 187 -1.93 -10.57 13.45
CA HIS A 187 -1.51 -9.20 13.71
C HIS A 187 -1.85 -8.77 15.15
N GLU A 188 -3.07 -9.08 15.61
CA GLU A 188 -3.53 -8.75 16.96
C GLU A 188 -2.74 -9.50 18.03
N GLY A 189 -2.43 -10.77 17.79
CA GLY A 189 -1.61 -11.60 18.67
C GLY A 189 -0.18 -11.06 18.80
N LEU A 190 0.45 -10.69 17.67
CA LEU A 190 1.77 -10.07 17.69
C LEU A 190 1.77 -8.74 18.44
N ALA A 191 0.76 -7.88 18.22
CA ALA A 191 0.62 -6.64 18.96
C ALA A 191 0.45 -6.89 20.47
N ALA A 192 -0.31 -7.92 20.86
CA ALA A 192 -0.50 -8.31 22.26
C ALA A 192 0.79 -8.84 22.91
N LEU A 193 1.56 -9.67 22.21
CA LEU A 193 2.85 -10.18 22.70
C LEU A 193 3.87 -9.05 22.87
N GLN A 194 3.89 -8.10 21.92
CA GLN A 194 4.75 -6.93 22.02
C GLN A 194 4.37 -6.03 23.20
N ARG A 195 3.08 -5.76 23.43
CA ARG A 195 2.62 -4.97 24.61
C ARG A 195 3.01 -5.61 25.95
N ARG A 196 3.17 -6.94 25.97
CA ARG A 196 3.62 -7.71 27.14
C ARG A 196 5.15 -7.78 27.27
N GLY A 197 5.91 -7.17 26.36
CA GLY A 197 7.37 -7.14 26.39
C GLY A 197 8.06 -8.39 25.85
N TRP A 198 7.33 -9.33 25.26
CA TRP A 198 7.92 -10.56 24.71
C TRP A 198 8.64 -10.31 23.38
N LEU A 199 8.16 -9.33 22.60
CA LEU A 199 8.71 -9.00 21.29
C LEU A 199 9.47 -7.67 21.35
N GLY A 200 10.63 -7.63 20.72
CA GLY A 200 11.47 -6.42 20.62
C GLY A 200 10.98 -5.47 19.53
N GLY A 201 10.49 -6.01 18.42
CA GLY A 201 9.98 -5.24 17.29
C GLY A 201 9.48 -6.16 16.16
N ILE A 202 8.95 -5.54 15.11
CA ILE A 202 8.43 -6.25 13.93
C ILE A 202 9.10 -5.69 12.67
N LEU A 203 9.80 -6.54 11.93
CA LEU A 203 10.28 -6.25 10.58
C LEU A 203 9.28 -6.84 9.58
N THR A 204 8.64 -6.00 8.75
CA THR A 204 7.67 -6.49 7.77
C THR A 204 8.08 -6.18 6.33
N GLN A 205 7.91 -7.16 5.45
CA GLN A 205 7.97 -6.97 4.00
C GLN A 205 6.66 -6.42 3.42
N ASN A 206 5.58 -6.42 4.20
CA ASN A 206 4.26 -6.00 3.74
C ASN A 206 4.17 -4.47 3.70
N VAL A 207 3.33 -3.99 2.78
CA VAL A 207 3.10 -2.56 2.54
C VAL A 207 1.68 -2.13 2.92
N ASP A 208 0.96 -3.00 3.65
CA ASP A 208 -0.48 -2.94 3.95
C ASP A 208 -0.82 -2.18 5.25
N ARG A 209 0.17 -2.00 6.14
CA ARG A 209 0.06 -1.41 7.48
C ARG A 209 -0.88 -2.12 8.45
N LEU A 210 -1.15 -3.42 8.26
CA LEU A 210 -2.02 -4.15 9.18
C LEU A 210 -1.41 -4.35 10.58
N HIS A 211 -0.08 -4.40 10.71
CA HIS A 211 0.59 -4.37 12.02
C HIS A 211 0.33 -3.08 12.80
N HIS A 212 0.44 -1.93 12.12
CA HIS A 212 0.13 -0.64 12.74
C HIS A 212 -1.34 -0.57 13.13
N ALA A 213 -2.24 -1.02 12.24
CA ALA A 213 -3.68 -1.03 12.51
C ALA A 213 -4.08 -1.97 13.67
N ALA A 214 -3.29 -3.03 13.94
CA ALA A 214 -3.45 -3.91 15.10
C ALA A 214 -2.86 -3.32 16.41
N GLY A 215 -2.18 -2.18 16.33
CA GLY A 215 -1.56 -1.52 17.47
C GLY A 215 -0.19 -2.06 17.85
N SER A 216 0.53 -2.72 16.93
CA SER A 216 1.95 -3.03 17.12
C SER A 216 2.76 -1.73 17.15
N GLY A 217 3.68 -1.64 18.12
CA GLY A 217 4.72 -0.62 18.17
C GLY A 217 5.95 -1.05 17.36
N ASP A 218 6.95 -0.19 17.24
CA ASP A 218 8.28 -0.51 16.66
C ASP A 218 8.24 -1.45 15.42
N VAL A 219 7.49 -1.00 14.41
CA VAL A 219 7.33 -1.73 13.14
C VAL A 219 8.21 -1.08 12.08
N LEU A 220 9.12 -1.87 11.49
CA LEU A 220 9.95 -1.46 10.37
C LEU A 220 9.39 -2.02 9.05
N GLU A 221 8.92 -1.12 8.18
CA GLU A 221 8.38 -1.43 6.86
C GLU A 221 9.50 -1.51 5.80
N LEU A 222 10.04 -2.70 5.53
CA LEU A 222 11.20 -2.89 4.64
C LEU A 222 10.93 -2.41 3.20
N HIS A 223 9.70 -2.56 2.72
CA HIS A 223 9.29 -2.17 1.37
C HIS A 223 8.52 -0.84 1.33
N GLY A 224 8.54 -0.08 2.43
CA GLY A 224 7.75 1.13 2.60
C GLY A 224 6.25 0.81 2.72
N THR A 225 5.41 1.73 2.25
CA THR A 225 3.96 1.66 2.44
C THR A 225 3.18 2.06 1.20
N THR A 226 2.00 1.47 1.02
CA THR A 226 1.03 1.90 0.00
C THR A 226 0.16 3.07 0.45
N HIS A 227 0.23 3.45 1.73
CA HIS A 227 -0.59 4.52 2.33
C HIS A 227 -0.01 5.93 2.12
N ALA A 228 1.20 6.04 1.58
CA ALA A 228 1.85 7.30 1.22
C ALA A 228 2.35 7.27 -0.22
N VAL A 229 2.36 8.43 -0.87
CA VAL A 229 2.80 8.61 -2.25
C VAL A 229 3.91 9.63 -2.28
N ARG A 230 5.06 9.28 -2.87
CA ARG A 230 6.22 10.16 -2.99
C ARG A 230 6.38 10.66 -4.42
N CYS A 231 6.54 11.97 -4.57
CA CYS A 231 6.98 12.57 -5.83
C CYS A 231 8.46 12.23 -6.09
N MET A 232 8.76 11.60 -7.22
CA MET A 232 10.13 11.24 -7.59
C MET A 232 10.98 12.44 -8.04
N GLY A 233 10.36 13.60 -8.34
CA GLY A 233 11.06 14.82 -8.75
C GLY A 233 11.51 15.68 -7.56
N CYS A 234 10.58 16.01 -6.65
CA CYS A 234 10.87 16.92 -5.53
C CYS A 234 10.89 16.22 -4.16
N GLY A 235 10.57 14.93 -4.08
CA GLY A 235 10.54 14.17 -2.83
C GLY A 235 9.32 14.42 -1.95
N ALA A 236 8.41 15.33 -2.31
CA ALA A 236 7.20 15.60 -1.54
C ALA A 236 6.37 14.32 -1.34
N VAL A 237 5.87 14.12 -0.13
CA VAL A 237 5.07 12.95 0.26
C VAL A 237 3.64 13.41 0.52
N THR A 238 2.67 12.72 -0.07
CA THR A 238 1.24 12.96 0.12
C THR A 238 0.55 11.69 0.60
N PRO A 239 -0.44 11.77 1.52
CA PRO A 239 -1.26 10.62 1.86
C PRO A 239 -1.92 10.00 0.63
N ARG A 240 -1.93 8.67 0.53
CA ARG A 240 -2.51 7.94 -0.61
C ARG A 240 -3.99 8.26 -0.81
N VAL A 241 -4.72 8.54 0.26
CA VAL A 241 -6.13 8.95 0.21
C VAL A 241 -6.33 10.27 -0.55
N GLN A 242 -5.44 11.24 -0.37
CA GLN A 242 -5.49 12.51 -1.11
C GLN A 242 -5.16 12.30 -2.58
N THR A 243 -4.17 11.46 -2.88
CA THR A 243 -3.88 11.05 -4.26
C THR A 243 -5.07 10.32 -4.87
N GLN A 244 -5.77 9.45 -4.13
CA GLN A 244 -6.97 8.75 -4.62
C GLN A 244 -8.07 9.74 -5.01
N ALA A 245 -8.37 10.71 -4.14
CA ALA A 245 -9.40 11.72 -4.39
C ALA A 245 -9.10 12.52 -5.66
N ARG A 246 -7.85 13.01 -5.81
CA ARG A 246 -7.41 13.72 -7.02
C ARG A 246 -7.53 12.86 -8.28
N LEU A 247 -7.19 11.57 -8.20
CA LEU A 247 -7.31 10.67 -9.34
C LEU A 247 -8.78 10.42 -9.71
N ALA A 248 -9.68 10.34 -8.72
CA ALA A 248 -11.11 10.19 -8.96
C ALA A 248 -11.70 11.44 -9.64
N GLU A 249 -11.35 12.64 -9.16
CA GLU A 249 -11.76 13.92 -9.76
C GLU A 249 -11.31 14.06 -11.22
N LEU A 250 -10.09 13.63 -11.52
CA LEU A 250 -9.53 13.68 -12.88
C LEU A 250 -10.08 12.58 -13.81
N ASN A 251 -10.68 11.52 -13.26
CA ASN A 251 -11.13 10.34 -14.00
C ASN A 251 -12.49 9.83 -13.48
N PRO A 252 -13.57 10.63 -13.54
CA PRO A 252 -14.85 10.31 -12.91
C PRO A 252 -15.49 9.02 -13.44
N GLU A 253 -15.38 8.76 -14.74
CA GLU A 253 -15.89 7.52 -15.35
C GLU A 253 -15.13 6.27 -14.86
N VAL A 254 -13.81 6.39 -14.69
CA VAL A 254 -12.98 5.31 -14.15
C VAL A 254 -13.27 5.09 -12.67
N ASP A 255 -13.55 6.16 -11.91
CA ASP A 255 -13.96 6.06 -10.51
C ASP A 255 -15.27 5.29 -10.36
N ALA A 256 -16.28 5.64 -11.15
CA ALA A 256 -17.56 4.95 -11.15
C ALA A 256 -17.40 3.45 -11.47
N LEU A 257 -16.64 3.11 -12.52
CA LEU A 257 -16.36 1.73 -12.89
C LEU A 257 -15.60 0.98 -11.79
N ALA A 258 -14.55 1.59 -11.23
CA ALA A 258 -13.73 0.95 -10.20
C ALA A 258 -14.54 0.65 -8.93
N ARG A 259 -15.43 1.56 -8.52
CA ARG A 259 -16.36 1.34 -7.41
C ARG A 259 -17.37 0.25 -7.71
N ALA A 260 -17.93 0.23 -8.93
CA ALA A 260 -18.86 -0.80 -9.36
C ALA A 260 -18.20 -2.19 -9.34
N LEU A 261 -16.98 -2.33 -9.87
CA LEU A 261 -16.22 -3.58 -9.83
C LEU A 261 -15.83 -4.02 -8.41
N ALA A 262 -15.54 -3.06 -7.52
CA ALA A 262 -15.25 -3.36 -6.13
C ALA A 262 -16.52 -3.84 -5.37
N GLY A 263 -17.68 -3.23 -5.65
CA GLY A 263 -18.97 -3.64 -5.08
C GLY A 263 -19.51 -4.93 -5.69
N ALA A 264 -19.26 -5.19 -6.98
CA ALA A 264 -19.63 -6.42 -7.69
C ALA A 264 -18.73 -7.62 -7.34
N GLY A 265 -17.67 -7.40 -6.56
CA GLY A 265 -16.79 -8.45 -6.02
C GLY A 265 -17.47 -9.45 -5.07
N GLU A 266 -18.79 -9.39 -4.91
CA GLU A 266 -19.63 -10.45 -4.35
C GLU A 266 -19.98 -11.57 -5.37
N GLY A 267 -19.58 -11.46 -6.65
CA GLY A 267 -19.90 -12.51 -7.63
C GLY A 267 -19.18 -12.45 -8.99
N TYR A 268 -17.99 -11.84 -9.10
CA TYR A 268 -17.25 -11.83 -10.37
C TYR A 268 -16.21 -12.96 -10.42
N GLU A 269 -16.62 -14.10 -11.00
CA GLU A 269 -15.69 -15.08 -11.58
C GLU A 269 -15.15 -14.50 -12.90
N ASP A 270 -13.82 -14.46 -13.03
CA ASP A 270 -13.13 -14.04 -14.26
C ASP A 270 -13.39 -15.09 -15.36
N PRO A 271 -13.94 -14.73 -16.54
CA PRO A 271 -14.18 -15.68 -17.63
C PRO A 271 -12.89 -16.26 -18.24
#